data_AF-X1LGD8-F1
#
_entry.id   AF-X1LGD8-F1
#
_cell.length_a   1.000
_cell.length_b   1.000
_cell.length_c   1.000
_cell.angle_alpha   90.00
_cell.angle_beta   90.00
_cell.angle_gamma   90.00
#
_symmetry.space_group_name_H-M   'P 1'
#
loop_
_entity.id
_entity.type
_entity.pdbx_description
1 polymer ?
#
loop_
_entity_poly.entity_id
_entity_poly.type
_entity_poly.pdbx_seq_one_letter_code
_entity_poly.pdbx_strand_id
1 'polypeptide(L)'
;MSDVDSLYNELLSTFPEERVSRDEAILNSYAADSASLSGVATLPALVVLPKTTDEVKSLLVAANRFKVPVVPMSRGSNIAGLAVPHKGEVVVDLRLMNKIIEINTDAAYAVVEPGVTHHQLSLAASKKGFINHLPTATGGGSSVANYLMRPSGNLSAKWDPDPVLALEVVTPGGDIIRTGSASFGATAGWRARYGPFPDLTGLFACSYGTLGIVTKMSVKLFDRGEEERLLITKFDSFPPALEYMKLIVRRNLADSVTFWTWVWNMFHELMVSKTTEPPKEMMKEDQRTPPPGIPFGIASARLSGYKDVVDAQEKTKGEFRP
;
A
#
# COMPACT_ATOMS: atom_id res chain seq x y z
N MET A 1 -12.17 26.95 26.60
CA MET A 1 -11.08 26.22 25.91
C MET A 1 -11.76 25.28 24.93
N SER A 2 -11.37 25.26 23.64
CA SER A 2 -12.02 24.35 22.69
C SER A 2 -11.66 22.89 23.02
N ASP A 3 -12.43 21.93 22.51
CA ASP A 3 -12.12 20.50 22.66
C ASP A 3 -10.74 20.16 22.08
N VAL A 4 -10.38 20.80 20.96
CA VAL A 4 -9.07 20.67 20.32
C VAL A 4 -7.94 21.25 21.19
N ASP A 5 -8.16 22.37 21.88
CA ASP A 5 -7.21 22.95 22.85
C ASP A 5 -6.97 22.04 24.04
N SER A 6 -8.05 21.43 24.54
CA SER A 6 -7.98 20.46 25.62
C SER A 6 -7.20 19.22 25.20
N LEU A 7 -7.47 18.70 23.99
CA LEU A 7 -6.73 17.58 23.43
C LEU A 7 -5.24 17.92 23.25
N TYR A 8 -4.92 19.09 22.69
CA TYR A 8 -3.52 19.50 22.47
C TYR A 8 -2.72 19.56 23.77
N ASN A 9 -3.27 20.23 24.79
CA ASN A 9 -2.60 20.34 26.09
C ASN A 9 -2.39 18.97 26.74
N GLU A 10 -3.34 18.06 26.61
CA GLU A 10 -3.17 16.69 27.11
C GLU A 10 -2.14 15.91 26.30
N LEU A 11 -2.14 16.03 24.98
CA LEU A 11 -1.13 15.38 24.14
C LEU A 11 0.28 15.86 24.49
N LEU A 12 0.50 17.14 24.80
CA LEU A 12 1.80 17.64 25.25
C LEU A 12 2.29 17.02 26.58
N SER A 13 1.39 16.45 27.39
CA SER A 13 1.77 15.72 28.60
C SER A 13 2.25 14.29 28.32
N THR A 14 1.90 13.74 27.15
CA THR A 14 2.20 12.33 26.77
C THR A 14 3.22 12.25 25.63
N PHE A 15 3.30 13.29 24.80
CA PHE A 15 4.17 13.39 23.64
C PHE A 15 5.16 14.55 23.82
N PRO A 16 6.42 14.39 23.37
CA PRO A 16 7.31 15.51 23.12
C PRO A 16 6.66 16.54 22.20
N GLU A 17 6.89 17.82 22.49
CA GLU A 17 6.29 18.96 21.79
C GLU A 17 6.54 18.91 20.28
N GLU A 18 7.72 18.47 19.85
CA GLU A 18 8.08 18.38 18.43
C GLU A 18 7.26 17.34 17.63
N ARG A 19 6.45 16.52 18.31
CA ARG A 19 5.59 15.49 17.70
C ARG A 19 4.10 15.83 17.76
N VAL A 20 3.73 17.00 18.28
CA VAL A 20 2.36 17.50 18.33
C VAL A 20 2.37 18.94 17.79
N SER A 21 1.94 19.13 16.56
CA SER A 21 2.06 20.43 15.89
C SER A 21 0.72 21.11 15.62
N ARG A 22 0.72 22.43 15.82
CA ARG A 22 -0.26 23.42 15.36
C ARG A 22 0.36 24.45 14.42
N ASP A 23 1.63 24.29 14.08
CA ASP A 23 2.36 25.21 13.23
C ASP A 23 1.74 25.23 11.84
N GLU A 24 1.39 26.41 11.36
CA GLU A 24 0.65 26.58 10.10
C GLU A 24 1.39 25.97 8.90
N ALA A 25 2.72 26.07 8.84
CA ALA A 25 3.49 25.48 7.75
C ALA A 25 3.46 23.94 7.79
N ILE A 26 3.49 23.36 9.00
CA ILE A 26 3.30 21.92 9.18
C ILE A 26 1.88 21.53 8.78
N LEU A 27 0.83 22.20 9.28
CA LEU A 27 -0.56 21.87 8.98
C LEU A 27 -0.85 21.90 7.47
N ASN A 28 -0.30 22.90 6.76
CA ASN A 28 -0.42 23.01 5.30
C ASN A 28 0.14 21.79 4.55
N SER A 29 1.17 21.14 5.09
CA SER A 29 1.76 19.94 4.48
C SER A 29 0.86 18.70 4.54
N TYR A 30 -0.22 18.74 5.34
CA TYR A 30 -1.21 17.66 5.49
C TYR A 30 -2.61 18.07 4.99
N ALA A 31 -2.73 19.26 4.39
CA ALA A 31 -4.04 19.80 4.00
C ALA A 31 -4.61 19.19 2.72
N ALA A 32 -3.77 18.47 1.95
CA ALA A 32 -4.11 17.91 0.65
C ALA A 32 -3.28 16.65 0.35
N ASP A 33 -3.72 15.87 -0.63
CA ASP A 33 -2.97 14.77 -1.24
C ASP A 33 -2.71 15.03 -2.73
N SER A 34 -2.03 14.10 -3.42
CA SER A 34 -1.66 14.31 -4.83
C SER A 34 -2.83 14.27 -5.82
N ALA A 35 -4.04 13.91 -5.38
CA ALA A 35 -5.26 13.93 -6.20
C ALA A 35 -6.21 15.07 -5.84
N SER A 36 -5.88 15.84 -4.81
CA SER A 36 -6.72 16.95 -4.35
C SER A 36 -6.84 17.99 -5.44
N LEU A 37 -8.03 18.06 -6.05
CA LEU A 37 -8.39 19.11 -6.99
C LEU A 37 -8.29 20.47 -6.29
N SER A 38 -7.96 21.51 -7.05
CA SER A 38 -7.89 22.89 -6.57
C SER A 38 -9.13 23.24 -5.74
N GLY A 39 -8.95 23.56 -4.46
CA GLY A 39 -10.04 23.96 -3.54
C GLY A 39 -10.59 22.87 -2.61
N VAL A 40 -10.05 21.63 -2.64
CA VAL A 40 -10.44 20.55 -1.71
C VAL A 40 -9.53 20.48 -0.46
N ALA A 41 -8.52 21.35 -0.37
CA ALA A 41 -7.61 21.38 0.76
C ALA A 41 -8.27 21.97 2.02
N THR A 42 -8.21 21.27 3.14
CA THR A 42 -8.57 21.83 4.46
C THR A 42 -7.46 21.58 5.44
N LEU A 43 -7.19 22.54 6.32
CA LEU A 43 -6.16 22.39 7.35
C LEU A 43 -6.65 21.42 8.44
N PRO A 44 -5.81 20.47 8.88
CA PRO A 44 -6.06 19.77 10.13
C PRO A 44 -5.94 20.73 11.31
N ALA A 45 -6.55 20.37 12.44
CA ALA A 45 -6.42 21.15 13.66
C ALA A 45 -5.10 20.84 14.39
N LEU A 46 -4.65 19.59 14.31
CA LEU A 46 -3.39 19.11 14.87
C LEU A 46 -2.76 18.07 13.95
N VAL A 47 -1.44 17.99 13.98
CA VAL A 47 -0.69 16.86 13.43
C VAL A 47 0.06 16.18 14.56
N VAL A 48 -0.07 14.86 14.68
CA VAL A 48 0.59 14.08 15.73
C VAL A 48 1.39 12.92 15.16
N LEU A 49 2.61 12.73 15.64
CA LEU A 49 3.54 11.70 15.16
C LEU A 49 3.88 10.67 16.24
N PRO A 50 3.07 9.63 16.44
CA PRO A 50 3.38 8.56 17.39
C PRO A 50 4.52 7.66 16.90
N LYS A 51 5.20 7.02 17.87
CA LYS A 51 6.30 6.07 17.69
C LYS A 51 5.98 4.69 18.24
N THR A 52 4.90 4.53 19.01
CA THR A 52 4.53 3.26 19.66
C THR A 52 3.04 3.03 19.62
N THR A 53 2.63 1.76 19.78
CA THR A 53 1.21 1.38 19.92
C THR A 53 0.56 2.07 21.14
N ASP A 54 1.28 2.20 22.25
CA ASP A 54 0.76 2.83 23.46
C ASP A 54 0.52 4.33 23.28
N GLU A 55 1.38 5.03 22.52
CA GLU A 55 1.14 6.43 22.15
C GLU A 55 -0.10 6.58 21.27
N VAL A 56 -0.30 5.69 20.28
CA VAL A 56 -1.53 5.67 19.47
C VAL A 56 -2.76 5.45 20.34
N LYS A 57 -2.68 4.53 21.31
CA LYS A 57 -3.75 4.28 22.29
C LYS A 57 -4.07 5.52 23.11
N SER A 58 -3.07 6.15 23.72
CA SER A 58 -3.27 7.36 24.53
C SER A 58 -3.90 8.47 23.72
N LEU A 59 -3.45 8.67 22.47
CA LEU A 59 -4.03 9.63 21.54
C LEU A 59 -5.50 9.35 21.26
N LEU A 60 -5.85 8.12 20.87
CA LEU A 60 -7.23 7.76 20.53
C LEU A 60 -8.17 7.87 21.72
N VAL A 61 -7.73 7.46 22.91
CA VAL A 61 -8.51 7.62 24.15
C VAL A 61 -8.76 9.10 24.46
N ALA A 62 -7.75 9.95 24.33
CA ALA A 62 -7.90 11.38 24.55
C ALA A 62 -8.82 12.03 23.52
N ALA A 63 -8.61 11.73 22.23
CA ALA A 63 -9.44 12.24 21.15
C ALA A 63 -10.90 11.81 21.29
N ASN A 64 -11.16 10.55 21.68
CA ASN A 64 -12.51 10.04 21.92
C ASN A 64 -13.20 10.70 23.14
N ARG A 65 -12.43 11.06 24.19
CA ARG A 65 -12.98 11.79 25.34
C ARG A 65 -13.38 13.21 24.98
N PHE A 66 -12.55 13.92 24.20
CA PHE A 66 -12.84 15.28 23.73
C PHE A 66 -13.67 15.34 22.45
N LYS A 67 -14.10 14.20 21.91
CA LYS A 67 -14.91 14.12 20.68
C LYS A 67 -14.27 14.78 19.46
N VAL A 68 -12.93 14.75 19.39
CA VAL A 68 -12.17 15.26 18.26
C VAL A 68 -11.93 14.12 17.27
N PRO A 69 -12.35 14.24 15.99
CA PRO A 69 -12.11 13.20 14.99
C PRO A 69 -10.62 13.04 14.67
N VAL A 70 -10.24 11.83 14.26
CA VAL A 70 -8.85 11.45 13.97
C VAL A 70 -8.77 10.83 12.59
N VAL A 71 -7.82 11.29 11.79
CA VAL A 71 -7.51 10.75 10.46
C VAL A 71 -6.13 10.11 10.49
N PRO A 72 -6.02 8.77 10.45
CA PRO A 72 -4.71 8.12 10.38
C PRO A 72 -4.11 8.30 8.99
N MET A 73 -2.84 8.67 8.98
CA MET A 73 -2.00 8.75 7.81
C MET A 73 -0.72 7.96 8.07
N SER A 74 -0.08 7.47 7.02
CA SER A 74 1.33 7.08 7.09
C SER A 74 2.13 8.02 6.22
N ARG A 75 2.67 7.57 5.08
CA ARG A 75 3.60 8.38 4.28
C ARG A 75 2.93 9.31 3.26
N GLY A 76 1.64 9.62 3.44
CA GLY A 76 0.90 10.60 2.65
C GLY A 76 0.77 10.33 1.13
N SER A 77 1.16 9.16 0.62
CA SER A 77 1.25 8.89 -0.82
C SER A 77 -0.06 8.44 -1.49
N ASN A 78 -1.21 8.73 -0.87
CA ASN A 78 -2.52 8.35 -1.42
C ASN A 78 -3.00 9.37 -2.46
N ILE A 79 -3.91 8.95 -3.34
CA ILE A 79 -4.42 9.73 -4.48
C ILE A 79 -5.95 9.71 -4.54
N ALA A 80 -6.61 9.60 -3.39
CA ALA A 80 -8.05 9.38 -3.32
C ALA A 80 -8.74 10.28 -2.27
N GLY A 81 -8.03 11.27 -1.73
CA GLY A 81 -8.53 12.19 -0.72
C GLY A 81 -8.70 11.57 0.66
N LEU A 82 -8.19 10.35 0.90
CA LEU A 82 -8.57 9.53 2.06
C LEU A 82 -8.01 10.03 3.38
N ALA A 83 -6.90 10.76 3.31
CA ALA A 83 -6.25 11.36 4.46
C ALA A 83 -6.30 12.89 4.43
N VAL A 84 -7.14 13.47 3.56
CA VAL A 84 -7.41 14.91 3.53
C VAL A 84 -8.38 15.21 4.66
N PRO A 85 -8.00 16.02 5.67
CA PRO A 85 -8.88 16.30 6.77
C PRO A 85 -10.05 17.19 6.30
N HIS A 86 -11.22 17.05 6.91
CA HIS A 86 -12.41 17.79 6.52
C HIS A 86 -12.63 19.06 7.34
N LYS A 87 -12.83 18.96 8.66
CA LYS A 87 -12.99 20.14 9.56
C LYS A 87 -12.60 19.81 10.99
N GLY A 88 -11.49 20.37 11.46
CA GLY A 88 -11.11 20.30 12.88
C GLY A 88 -10.53 18.96 13.32
N GLU A 89 -10.14 18.10 12.38
CA GLU A 89 -9.66 16.76 12.63
C GLU A 89 -8.16 16.77 12.98
N VAL A 90 -7.74 15.76 13.73
CA VAL A 90 -6.32 15.51 13.99
C VAL A 90 -5.79 14.52 12.98
N VAL A 91 -4.75 14.91 12.24
CA VAL A 91 -4.02 13.97 11.39
C VAL A 91 -2.96 13.26 12.22
N VAL A 92 -2.99 11.94 12.21
CA VAL A 92 -2.02 11.10 12.92
C VAL A 92 -1.07 10.47 11.92
N ASP A 93 0.13 11.03 11.79
CA ASP A 93 1.15 10.52 10.88
C ASP A 93 2.01 9.44 11.54
N LEU A 94 1.75 8.21 11.15
CA LEU A 94 2.39 6.99 11.66
C LEU A 94 3.79 6.74 11.06
N ARG A 95 4.35 7.66 10.26
CA ARG A 95 5.65 7.45 9.58
C ARG A 95 6.83 7.18 10.53
N LEU A 96 6.73 7.58 11.80
CA LEU A 96 7.78 7.34 12.80
C LEU A 96 7.71 5.93 13.41
N MET A 97 6.60 5.22 13.26
CA MET A 97 6.49 3.79 13.54
C MET A 97 7.05 3.02 12.34
N ASN A 98 8.36 3.01 12.14
CA ASN A 98 9.01 2.52 10.92
C ASN A 98 9.90 1.29 11.12
N LYS A 99 9.61 0.47 12.13
CA LYS A 99 10.39 -0.74 12.42
C LYS A 99 9.84 -1.96 11.68
N ILE A 100 10.76 -2.75 11.13
CA ILE A 100 10.51 -4.15 10.81
C ILE A 100 10.70 -4.92 12.11
N ILE A 101 9.61 -5.43 12.66
CA ILE A 101 9.56 -6.09 13.98
C ILE A 101 10.14 -7.50 13.89
N GLU A 102 9.82 -8.22 12.81
CA GLU A 102 10.21 -9.61 12.61
C GLU A 102 10.32 -9.91 11.12
N ILE A 103 11.30 -10.73 10.73
CA ILE A 103 11.30 -11.48 9.47
C ILE A 103 11.49 -12.94 9.84
N ASN A 104 10.43 -13.72 9.72
CA ASN A 104 10.43 -15.14 10.03
C ASN A 104 10.73 -15.92 8.74
N THR A 105 11.93 -16.49 8.66
CA THR A 105 12.37 -17.23 7.47
C THR A 105 11.74 -18.62 7.38
N ASP A 106 11.39 -19.23 8.51
CA ASP A 106 10.84 -20.59 8.56
C ASP A 106 9.36 -20.61 8.13
N ALA A 107 8.62 -19.59 8.54
CA ALA A 107 7.20 -19.41 8.20
C ALA A 107 6.96 -18.39 7.06
N ALA A 108 8.02 -17.85 6.48
CA ALA A 108 8.00 -16.90 5.36
C ALA A 108 7.02 -15.73 5.54
N TYR A 109 7.18 -14.95 6.62
CA TYR A 109 6.44 -13.71 6.83
C TYR A 109 7.31 -12.60 7.43
N ALA A 110 6.86 -11.35 7.31
CA ALA A 110 7.41 -10.22 8.05
C ALA A 110 6.33 -9.54 8.87
N VAL A 111 6.69 -9.00 10.05
CA VAL A 111 5.83 -8.11 10.85
C VAL A 111 6.41 -6.72 10.77
N VAL A 112 5.61 -5.75 10.34
CA VAL A 112 6.06 -4.37 10.10
C VAL A 112 5.12 -3.34 10.72
N GLU A 113 5.69 -2.22 11.12
CA GLU A 113 4.95 -1.03 11.54
C GLU A 113 4.51 -0.17 10.33
N PRO A 114 3.46 0.67 10.49
CA PRO A 114 2.84 1.44 9.40
C PRO A 114 3.76 2.43 8.67
N GLY A 115 4.82 2.92 9.30
CA GLY A 115 5.81 3.80 8.70
C GLY A 115 6.85 3.12 7.82
N VAL A 116 6.93 1.78 7.82
CA VAL A 116 7.88 1.00 7.00
C VAL A 116 7.56 1.18 5.52
N THR A 117 8.56 1.64 4.75
CA THR A 117 8.41 1.79 3.31
C THR A 117 8.44 0.45 2.59
N HIS A 118 7.86 0.39 1.40
CA HIS A 118 8.00 -0.80 0.56
C HIS A 118 9.46 -1.11 0.25
N HIS A 119 10.27 -0.10 -0.07
CA HIS A 119 11.71 -0.29 -0.32
C HIS A 119 12.45 -0.89 0.88
N GLN A 120 12.16 -0.40 2.10
CA GLN A 120 12.76 -0.95 3.33
C GLN A 120 12.41 -2.42 3.52
N LEU A 121 11.13 -2.78 3.37
CA LEU A 121 10.67 -4.16 3.49
C LEU A 121 11.30 -5.06 2.41
N SER A 122 11.25 -4.66 1.14
CA SER A 122 11.82 -5.44 0.04
C SER A 122 13.31 -5.66 0.20
N LEU A 123 14.07 -4.64 0.60
CA LEU A 123 15.51 -4.76 0.82
C LEU A 123 15.83 -5.71 1.98
N ALA A 124 15.09 -5.61 3.09
CA ALA A 124 15.30 -6.46 4.25
C ALA A 124 14.94 -7.93 3.95
N ALA A 125 13.82 -8.17 3.26
CA ALA A 125 13.40 -9.50 2.81
C ALA A 125 14.41 -10.10 1.81
N SER A 126 14.90 -9.31 0.86
CA SER A 126 15.87 -9.76 -0.16
C SER A 126 17.18 -10.25 0.44
N LYS A 127 17.65 -9.61 1.52
CA LYS A 127 18.84 -10.07 2.28
C LYS A 127 18.67 -11.43 2.93
N LYS A 128 17.43 -11.92 3.06
CA LYS A 128 17.07 -13.21 3.62
C LYS A 128 16.61 -14.21 2.55
N GLY A 129 16.75 -13.89 1.27
CA GLY A 129 16.33 -14.77 0.17
C GLY A 129 14.84 -14.67 -0.17
N PHE A 130 14.14 -13.66 0.32
CA PHE A 130 12.71 -13.49 0.10
C PHE A 130 12.37 -12.24 -0.72
N ILE A 131 11.19 -12.27 -1.34
CA ILE A 131 10.52 -11.13 -1.93
C ILE A 131 9.16 -10.92 -1.24
N ASN A 132 8.69 -9.69 -1.21
CA ASN A 132 7.35 -9.34 -0.77
C ASN A 132 6.43 -9.11 -1.98
N HIS A 133 5.12 -9.10 -1.75
CA HIS A 133 4.13 -8.88 -2.80
C HIS A 133 4.31 -7.52 -3.47
N LEU A 134 4.18 -7.46 -4.80
CA LEU A 134 4.34 -6.20 -5.54
C LEU A 134 3.30 -5.16 -5.08
N PRO A 135 3.71 -3.93 -4.74
CA PRO A 135 2.79 -2.86 -4.37
C PRO A 135 2.32 -2.15 -5.64
N THR A 136 1.26 -1.36 -5.54
CA THR A 136 0.93 -0.36 -6.57
C THR A 136 1.48 1.02 -6.19
N ALA A 137 1.82 1.22 -4.92
CA ALA A 137 2.50 2.41 -4.44
C ALA A 137 3.98 2.44 -4.86
N THR A 138 4.57 3.63 -4.82
CA THR A 138 6.01 3.82 -5.04
C THR A 138 6.82 3.19 -3.91
N GLY A 139 8.11 2.95 -4.15
CA GLY A 139 9.01 2.36 -3.15
C GLY A 139 9.11 3.16 -1.83
N GLY A 140 8.85 4.47 -1.86
CA GLY A 140 8.83 5.35 -0.68
C GLY A 140 7.50 5.35 0.08
N GLY A 141 6.44 4.73 -0.46
CA GLY A 141 5.13 4.59 0.18
C GLY A 141 5.15 3.56 1.32
N SER A 142 4.18 3.64 2.22
CA SER A 142 4.01 2.68 3.32
C SER A 142 3.52 1.33 2.79
N SER A 143 4.20 0.25 3.19
CA SER A 143 3.74 -1.11 2.87
C SER A 143 2.40 -1.43 3.50
N VAL A 144 2.22 -1.06 4.77
CA VAL A 144 1.00 -1.33 5.54
C VAL A 144 -0.19 -0.59 4.94
N ALA A 145 -0.05 0.72 4.75
CA ALA A 145 -1.12 1.52 4.16
C ALA A 145 -1.45 0.99 2.76
N ASN A 146 -0.45 0.68 1.94
CA ASN A 146 -0.69 0.11 0.61
C ASN A 146 -1.49 -1.19 0.67
N TYR A 147 -1.08 -2.20 1.45
CA TYR A 147 -1.79 -3.49 1.41
C TYR A 147 -3.17 -3.45 2.08
N LEU A 148 -3.35 -2.64 3.13
CA LEU A 148 -4.68 -2.44 3.73
C LEU A 148 -5.68 -1.81 2.76
N MET A 149 -5.21 -1.02 1.80
CA MET A 149 -6.03 -0.37 0.78
C MET A 149 -6.45 -1.32 -0.36
N ARG A 150 -5.92 -2.55 -0.41
CA ARG A 150 -6.16 -3.52 -1.49
C ARG A 150 -6.07 -2.92 -2.89
N PRO A 151 -4.98 -2.23 -3.24
CA PRO A 151 -4.93 -1.48 -4.48
C PRO A 151 -5.02 -2.44 -5.67
N SER A 152 -5.81 -2.03 -6.66
CA SER A 152 -6.30 -2.84 -7.76
C SER A 152 -5.28 -3.15 -8.87
N GLY A 153 -3.97 -3.16 -8.57
CA GLY A 153 -2.94 -3.13 -9.62
C GLY A 153 -2.09 -4.39 -9.80
N ASN A 154 -2.24 -5.42 -8.96
CA ASN A 154 -1.57 -6.69 -9.20
C ASN A 154 -2.59 -7.83 -9.17
N LEU A 155 -2.96 -8.29 -10.36
CA LEU A 155 -3.54 -9.61 -10.55
C LEU A 155 -2.40 -10.61 -10.35
N SER A 156 -2.05 -10.90 -9.09
CA SER A 156 -1.01 -11.88 -8.78
C SER A 156 -1.46 -13.23 -9.32
N ALA A 157 -0.90 -13.63 -10.46
CA ALA A 157 -1.31 -14.87 -11.12
C ALA A 157 -0.78 -16.10 -10.37
N LYS A 158 0.32 -15.94 -9.61
CA LYS A 158 0.97 -17.00 -8.82
C LYS A 158 0.82 -16.90 -7.31
N TRP A 159 0.67 -15.70 -6.79
CA TRP A 159 0.57 -15.47 -5.36
C TRP A 159 -0.86 -15.12 -4.95
N ASP A 160 -1.14 -15.31 -3.66
CA ASP A 160 -2.37 -14.82 -3.06
C ASP A 160 -2.48 -13.30 -3.32
N PRO A 161 -3.58 -12.81 -3.93
CA PRO A 161 -3.78 -11.38 -4.20
C PRO A 161 -3.80 -10.53 -2.94
N ASP A 162 -3.98 -11.15 -1.77
CA ASP A 162 -3.83 -10.47 -0.51
C ASP A 162 -2.71 -11.08 0.34
N PRO A 163 -1.56 -10.40 0.47
CA PRO A 163 -0.46 -10.89 1.27
C PRO A 163 -0.64 -10.63 2.77
N VAL A 164 -1.71 -9.95 3.21
CA VAL A 164 -1.91 -9.59 4.63
C VAL A 164 -2.36 -10.81 5.43
N LEU A 165 -1.62 -11.11 6.49
CA LEU A 165 -1.88 -12.25 7.36
C LEU A 165 -2.61 -11.82 8.64
N ALA A 166 -2.02 -10.94 9.45
CA ALA A 166 -2.58 -10.49 10.72
C ALA A 166 -2.30 -9.00 10.97
N LEU A 167 -3.10 -8.40 11.85
CA LEU A 167 -3.02 -6.98 12.21
C LEU A 167 -2.98 -6.82 13.73
N GLU A 168 -2.32 -5.76 14.20
CA GLU A 168 -2.56 -5.13 15.50
C GLU A 168 -3.26 -3.81 15.26
N VAL A 169 -4.41 -3.62 15.90
CA VAL A 169 -5.27 -2.45 15.71
C VAL A 169 -5.60 -1.84 17.05
N VAL A 170 -5.48 -0.52 17.15
CA VAL A 170 -5.93 0.24 18.30
C VAL A 170 -7.30 0.85 17.99
N THR A 171 -8.31 0.52 18.79
CA THR A 171 -9.66 1.06 18.63
C THR A 171 -9.80 2.43 19.29
N PRO A 172 -10.85 3.22 18.96
CA PRO A 172 -11.12 4.49 19.66
C PRO A 172 -11.37 4.35 21.17
N GLY A 173 -11.72 3.15 21.65
CA GLY A 173 -11.85 2.84 23.07
C GLY A 173 -10.50 2.63 23.78
N GLY A 174 -9.41 2.50 23.02
CA GLY A 174 -8.08 2.20 23.54
C GLY A 174 -7.75 0.72 23.66
N ASP A 175 -8.59 -0.16 23.12
CA ASP A 175 -8.31 -1.60 23.06
C ASP A 175 -7.27 -1.88 21.98
N ILE A 176 -6.34 -2.80 22.28
CA ILE A 176 -5.37 -3.31 21.31
C ILE A 176 -5.82 -4.70 20.89
N ILE A 177 -6.31 -4.81 19.66
CA ILE A 177 -6.82 -6.05 19.09
C ILE A 177 -5.76 -6.65 18.17
N ARG A 178 -5.58 -7.97 18.24
CA ARG A 178 -4.78 -8.73 17.27
C ARG A 178 -5.68 -9.68 16.48
N THR A 179 -5.53 -9.70 15.17
CA THR A 179 -6.31 -10.55 14.26
C THR A 179 -5.54 -11.80 13.83
N GLY A 180 -6.22 -12.74 13.19
CA GLY A 180 -5.62 -13.97 12.68
C GLY A 180 -4.89 -14.76 13.77
N SER A 181 -3.77 -15.39 13.42
CA SER A 181 -2.95 -16.16 14.35
C SER A 181 -2.33 -15.33 15.46
N ALA A 182 -2.14 -14.01 15.25
CA ALA A 182 -1.51 -13.14 16.24
C ALA A 182 -2.38 -12.97 17.51
N SER A 183 -3.68 -13.29 17.42
CA SER A 183 -4.60 -13.36 18.57
C SER A 183 -4.21 -14.43 19.60
N PHE A 184 -3.47 -15.47 19.20
CA PHE A 184 -2.99 -16.54 20.09
C PHE A 184 -1.58 -16.27 20.64
N GLY A 185 -1.07 -15.05 20.49
CA GLY A 185 0.24 -14.65 21.00
C GLY A 185 1.39 -15.44 20.40
N ALA A 186 2.40 -15.74 21.24
CA ALA A 186 3.62 -16.43 20.81
C ALA A 186 3.39 -17.86 20.30
N THR A 187 2.30 -18.51 20.70
CA THR A 187 2.01 -19.91 20.33
C THR A 187 1.79 -20.09 18.83
N ALA A 188 1.07 -19.15 18.19
CA ALA A 188 0.77 -19.23 16.77
C ALA A 188 1.49 -18.18 15.92
N GLY A 189 2.02 -17.11 16.55
CA GLY A 189 2.73 -16.04 15.86
C GLY A 189 1.88 -15.30 14.84
N TRP A 190 2.49 -14.75 13.80
CA TRP A 190 1.83 -13.84 12.85
C TRP A 190 1.61 -14.43 11.45
N ARG A 191 1.59 -15.76 11.36
CA ARG A 191 1.72 -16.51 10.10
C ARG A 191 0.43 -16.82 9.36
N ALA A 192 -0.74 -16.63 9.96
CA ALA A 192 -2.00 -17.03 9.34
C ALA A 192 -3.12 -16.01 9.55
N ARG A 193 -3.87 -15.76 8.49
CA ARG A 193 -5.07 -14.93 8.52
C ARG A 193 -6.29 -15.66 9.02
N TYR A 194 -6.51 -16.83 8.46
CA TYR A 194 -7.68 -17.63 8.75
C TYR A 194 -7.39 -18.55 9.94
N GLY A 195 -8.38 -18.61 10.83
CA GLY A 195 -8.48 -19.58 11.90
C GLY A 195 -9.91 -20.14 11.93
N PRO A 196 -10.34 -20.80 13.00
CA PRO A 196 -11.71 -21.32 13.13
C PRO A 196 -12.77 -20.21 13.37
N PHE A 197 -12.46 -18.94 13.09
CA PHE A 197 -13.24 -17.76 13.46
C PHE A 197 -13.43 -16.79 12.28
N PRO A 198 -14.36 -15.82 12.37
CA PRO A 198 -14.52 -14.78 11.34
C PRO A 198 -13.23 -14.04 11.01
N ASP A 199 -13.09 -13.63 9.75
CA ASP A 199 -11.91 -12.90 9.25
C ASP A 199 -11.91 -11.44 9.71
N LEU A 200 -11.45 -11.21 10.94
CA LEU A 200 -11.28 -9.87 11.48
C LEU A 200 -10.18 -9.07 10.75
N THR A 201 -9.18 -9.72 10.16
CA THR A 201 -8.18 -9.04 9.31
C THR A 201 -8.88 -8.38 8.12
N GLY A 202 -9.79 -9.11 7.48
CA GLY A 202 -10.62 -8.62 6.37
C GLY A 202 -11.53 -7.46 6.76
N LEU A 203 -12.07 -7.45 7.98
CA LEU A 203 -12.90 -6.35 8.50
C LEU A 203 -12.14 -5.02 8.57
N PHE A 204 -10.87 -5.04 8.99
CA PHE A 204 -10.05 -3.82 9.08
C PHE A 204 -9.38 -3.43 7.76
N ALA A 205 -9.18 -4.38 6.83
CA ALA A 205 -8.75 -4.07 5.48
C ALA A 205 -9.82 -3.22 4.76
N CYS A 206 -9.40 -2.20 4.01
CA CYS A 206 -10.28 -1.21 3.37
C CYS A 206 -11.23 -0.47 4.34
N SER A 207 -10.92 -0.47 5.65
CA SER A 207 -11.66 0.34 6.61
C SER A 207 -11.27 1.83 6.57
N TYR A 208 -10.19 2.18 5.86
CA TYR A 208 -9.71 3.55 5.71
C TYR A 208 -9.50 4.29 7.05
N GLY A 209 -9.16 3.54 8.11
CA GLY A 209 -8.95 4.09 9.45
C GLY A 209 -10.22 4.34 10.27
N THR A 210 -11.41 4.09 9.71
CA THR A 210 -12.71 4.38 10.37
C THR A 210 -13.02 3.46 11.55
N LEU A 211 -12.38 2.28 11.63
CA LEU A 211 -12.59 1.31 12.70
C LEU A 211 -11.47 1.30 13.75
N GLY A 212 -10.40 2.08 13.54
CA GLY A 212 -9.21 2.11 14.39
C GLY A 212 -7.92 2.29 13.59
N ILE A 213 -6.81 2.36 14.32
CA ILE A 213 -5.48 2.60 13.75
C ILE A 213 -4.66 1.31 13.78
N VAL A 214 -4.23 0.84 12.60
CA VAL A 214 -3.33 -0.32 12.49
C VAL A 214 -1.92 0.08 12.89
N THR A 215 -1.37 -0.56 13.92
CA THR A 215 -0.03 -0.30 14.47
C THR A 215 1.00 -1.34 14.07
N LYS A 216 0.56 -2.55 13.72
CA LYS A 216 1.41 -3.61 13.14
C LYS A 216 0.63 -4.40 12.11
N MET A 217 1.32 -4.87 11.09
CA MET A 217 0.76 -5.78 10.09
C MET A 217 1.78 -6.86 9.78
N SER A 218 1.33 -8.10 9.70
CA SER A 218 2.11 -9.18 9.12
C SER A 218 1.75 -9.42 7.66
N VAL A 219 2.80 -9.64 6.87
CA VAL A 219 2.72 -9.81 5.42
C VAL A 219 3.47 -11.06 5.03
N LYS A 220 2.86 -11.85 4.16
CA LYS A 220 3.46 -13.04 3.58
C LYS A 220 4.66 -12.66 2.71
N LEU A 221 5.73 -13.42 2.86
CA LEU A 221 6.90 -13.39 2.01
C LEU A 221 6.90 -14.59 1.07
N PHE A 222 7.56 -14.44 -0.07
CA PHE A 222 7.72 -15.48 -1.07
C PHE A 222 9.20 -15.71 -1.28
N ASP A 223 9.58 -16.94 -1.57
CA ASP A 223 10.95 -17.24 -1.96
C ASP A 223 11.31 -16.43 -3.21
N ARG A 224 12.51 -15.86 -3.22
CA ARG A 224 13.03 -15.12 -4.37
C ARG A 224 13.32 -16.04 -5.55
N GLY A 225 13.63 -17.31 -5.30
CA GLY A 225 14.09 -18.25 -6.33
C GLY A 225 15.51 -17.96 -6.83
N GLU A 226 15.91 -18.69 -7.87
CA GLU A 226 17.25 -18.65 -8.46
C GLU A 226 17.33 -17.70 -9.65
N GLU A 227 16.24 -17.55 -10.41
CA GLU A 227 16.16 -16.68 -11.58
C GLU A 227 14.90 -15.80 -11.55
N GLU A 228 15.05 -14.60 -12.11
CA GLU A 228 13.94 -13.69 -12.39
C GLU A 228 14.03 -13.22 -13.85
N ARG A 229 12.91 -13.22 -14.56
CA ARG A 229 12.81 -12.72 -15.94
C ARG A 229 11.60 -11.80 -16.08
N LEU A 230 11.81 -10.65 -16.71
CA LEU A 230 10.73 -9.74 -17.10
C LEU A 230 10.44 -9.93 -18.59
N LEU A 231 9.28 -10.49 -18.90
CA LEU A 231 8.81 -10.62 -20.27
C LEU A 231 8.02 -9.39 -20.67
N ILE A 232 8.49 -8.68 -21.69
CA ILE A 232 7.79 -7.53 -22.27
C ILE A 232 7.20 -7.97 -23.61
N THR A 233 5.90 -7.75 -23.81
CA THR A 233 5.21 -8.12 -25.06
C THR A 233 4.38 -6.95 -25.56
N LYS A 234 4.63 -6.56 -26.80
CA LYS A 234 3.96 -5.47 -27.50
C LYS A 234 2.68 -5.99 -28.16
N PHE A 235 1.61 -5.21 -28.12
CA PHE A 235 0.36 -5.48 -28.83
C PHE A 235 -0.07 -4.27 -29.64
N ASP A 236 -0.54 -4.52 -30.86
CA ASP A 236 -1.08 -3.49 -31.75
C ASP A 236 -2.61 -3.31 -31.60
N SER A 237 -3.28 -4.16 -30.81
CA SER A 237 -4.69 -4.02 -30.46
C SER A 237 -5.05 -4.68 -29.12
N PHE A 238 -6.21 -4.34 -28.57
CA PHE A 238 -6.69 -4.86 -27.28
C PHE A 238 -7.01 -6.38 -27.28
N PRO A 239 -7.69 -6.97 -28.27
CA PRO A 239 -8.12 -8.36 -28.17
C PRO A 239 -6.97 -9.37 -27.98
N PRO A 240 -5.85 -9.30 -28.74
CA PRO A 240 -4.70 -10.19 -28.51
C PRO A 240 -4.04 -9.98 -27.14
N ALA A 241 -4.00 -8.73 -26.65
CA ALA A 241 -3.47 -8.44 -25.31
C ALA A 241 -4.31 -9.09 -24.21
N LEU A 242 -5.64 -9.04 -24.36
CA LEU A 242 -6.57 -9.65 -23.41
C LEU A 242 -6.42 -11.17 -23.37
N GLU A 243 -6.32 -11.84 -24.52
CA GLU A 243 -6.12 -13.29 -24.57
C GLU A 243 -4.77 -13.70 -23.98
N TYR A 244 -3.71 -12.92 -24.22
CA TYR A 244 -2.41 -13.13 -23.57
C TYR A 244 -2.52 -13.06 -22.04
N MET A 245 -3.15 -12.01 -21.50
CA MET A 245 -3.32 -11.86 -20.05
C MET A 245 -4.16 -12.99 -19.45
N LYS A 246 -5.27 -13.36 -20.08
CA LYS A 246 -6.10 -14.50 -19.65
C LYS A 246 -5.30 -15.79 -19.60
N LEU A 247 -4.43 -16.03 -20.58
CA LEU A 247 -3.59 -17.22 -20.63
C LEU A 247 -2.59 -17.25 -19.48
N ILE A 248 -1.84 -16.15 -19.29
CA ILE A 248 -0.86 -16.03 -18.21
C ILE A 248 -1.51 -16.26 -16.84
N VAL A 249 -2.67 -15.63 -16.60
CA VAL A 249 -3.41 -15.75 -15.33
C VAL A 249 -3.97 -17.16 -15.15
N ARG A 250 -4.74 -17.68 -16.12
CA ARG A 250 -5.40 -19.00 -16.00
C ARG A 250 -4.39 -20.14 -15.83
N ARG A 251 -3.21 -20.01 -16.45
CA ARG A 251 -2.16 -21.04 -16.40
C ARG A 251 -1.19 -20.82 -15.24
N ASN A 252 -1.34 -19.76 -14.46
CA ASN A 252 -0.44 -19.43 -13.37
C ASN A 252 1.04 -19.42 -13.82
N LEU A 253 1.31 -18.73 -14.93
CA LEU A 253 2.64 -18.72 -15.54
C LEU A 253 3.55 -17.64 -14.99
N ALA A 254 3.00 -16.54 -14.49
CA ALA A 254 3.77 -15.40 -14.02
C ALA A 254 3.35 -15.00 -12.61
N ASP A 255 4.27 -14.36 -11.88
CA ASP A 255 4.01 -13.83 -10.56
C ASP A 255 3.02 -12.65 -10.61
N SER A 256 3.22 -11.79 -11.61
CA SER A 256 2.39 -10.63 -11.90
C SER A 256 2.34 -10.40 -13.40
N VAL A 257 1.18 -9.97 -13.90
CA VAL A 257 1.02 -9.44 -15.25
C VAL A 257 0.40 -8.05 -15.17
N THR A 258 1.05 -7.07 -15.79
CA THR A 258 0.56 -5.69 -15.86
C THR A 258 0.44 -5.29 -17.33
N PHE A 259 -0.63 -4.57 -17.67
CA PHE A 259 -0.85 -4.10 -19.02
C PHE A 259 -1.00 -2.58 -19.04
N TRP A 260 -0.18 -1.95 -19.85
CA TRP A 260 -0.17 -0.50 -20.02
C TRP A 260 -0.62 -0.18 -21.44
N THR A 261 -1.70 0.57 -21.57
CA THR A 261 -2.11 1.14 -22.85
C THR A 261 -1.17 2.29 -23.23
N TRP A 262 -1.17 2.66 -24.51
CA TRP A 262 -0.37 3.76 -25.03
C TRP A 262 -0.60 5.08 -24.29
N VAL A 263 -1.82 5.34 -23.83
CA VAL A 263 -2.16 6.54 -23.05
C VAL A 263 -1.39 6.57 -21.73
N TRP A 264 -1.30 5.43 -21.04
CA TRP A 264 -0.55 5.34 -19.79
C TRP A 264 0.96 5.40 -20.03
N ASN A 265 1.46 4.81 -21.11
CA ASN A 265 2.88 4.93 -21.48
C ASN A 265 3.25 6.41 -21.73
N MET A 266 2.39 7.16 -22.43
CA MET A 266 2.57 8.60 -22.64
C MET A 266 2.44 9.40 -21.33
N PHE A 267 1.58 8.98 -20.40
CA PHE A 267 1.52 9.58 -19.06
C PHE A 267 2.83 9.40 -18.28
N HIS A 268 3.47 8.23 -18.37
CA HIS A 268 4.79 8.02 -17.77
C HIS A 268 5.86 8.94 -18.36
N GLU A 269 5.86 9.13 -19.69
CA GLU A 269 6.75 10.08 -20.36
C GLU A 269 6.50 11.52 -19.90
N LEU A 270 5.24 11.92 -19.74
CA LEU A 270 4.88 13.23 -19.17
C LEU A 270 5.45 13.43 -17.77
N MET A 271 5.31 12.44 -16.89
CA MET A 271 5.77 12.50 -15.49
C MET A 271 7.29 12.66 -15.36
N VAL A 272 8.06 12.28 -16.39
CA VAL A 272 9.52 12.50 -16.44
C VAL A 272 9.92 13.69 -17.33
N SER A 273 8.96 14.24 -18.08
CA SER A 273 9.17 15.41 -18.93
C SER A 273 9.14 16.71 -18.12
N LYS A 274 9.63 17.81 -18.71
CA LYS A 274 9.48 19.17 -18.16
C LYS A 274 8.15 19.83 -18.56
N THR A 275 7.31 19.11 -19.29
CA THR A 275 6.05 19.62 -19.87
C THR A 275 4.90 19.42 -18.89
N THR A 276 4.13 20.47 -18.67
CA THR A 276 2.94 20.46 -17.79
C THR A 276 1.64 20.21 -18.55
N GLU A 277 1.66 20.26 -19.88
CA GLU A 277 0.49 20.03 -20.72
C GLU A 277 0.50 18.59 -21.27
N PRO A 278 -0.59 17.83 -21.09
CA PRO A 278 -0.69 16.51 -21.69
C PRO A 278 -0.80 16.61 -23.23
N PRO A 279 -0.18 15.69 -23.99
CA PRO A 279 -0.31 15.64 -25.44
C PRO A 279 -1.78 15.56 -25.84
N LYS A 280 -2.16 16.32 -26.86
CA LYS A 280 -3.55 16.42 -27.33
C LYS A 280 -4.13 15.05 -27.71
N GLU A 281 -3.27 14.14 -28.12
CA GLU A 281 -3.59 12.76 -28.46
C GLU A 281 -4.21 12.01 -27.27
N MET A 282 -3.72 12.23 -26.05
CA MET A 282 -4.27 11.58 -24.84
C MET A 282 -5.68 12.05 -24.51
N MET A 283 -6.05 13.25 -24.95
CA MET A 283 -7.36 13.86 -24.71
C MET A 283 -8.41 13.45 -25.75
N LYS A 284 -8.06 12.60 -26.73
CA LYS A 284 -9.02 12.05 -27.69
C LYS A 284 -10.01 11.12 -27.00
N GLU A 285 -11.26 11.21 -27.41
CA GLU A 285 -12.36 10.38 -26.87
C GLU A 285 -12.17 8.89 -27.21
N ASP A 286 -11.66 8.58 -28.42
CA ASP A 286 -11.29 7.21 -28.79
C ASP A 286 -9.82 6.93 -28.49
N GLN A 287 -9.59 6.25 -27.37
CA GLN A 287 -8.27 5.76 -26.96
C GLN A 287 -7.95 4.35 -27.50
N ARG A 288 -8.80 3.75 -28.33
CA ARG A 288 -8.54 2.42 -28.92
C ARG A 288 -7.49 2.45 -30.02
N THR A 289 -7.28 3.61 -30.63
CA THR A 289 -6.35 3.78 -31.76
C THR A 289 -5.14 4.60 -31.32
N PRO A 290 -3.95 3.98 -31.21
CA PRO A 290 -2.74 4.70 -30.81
C PRO A 290 -2.23 5.64 -31.94
N PRO A 291 -1.43 6.65 -31.60
CA PRO A 291 -0.71 7.44 -32.60
C PRO A 291 0.23 6.57 -33.47
N PRO A 292 0.54 7.00 -34.70
CA PRO A 292 1.46 6.27 -35.58
C PRO A 292 2.80 5.95 -34.90
N GLY A 293 3.24 4.70 -35.00
CA GLY A 293 4.50 4.23 -34.40
C GLY A 293 4.41 3.81 -32.94
N ILE A 294 3.28 4.06 -32.26
CA ILE A 294 3.07 3.67 -30.86
C ILE A 294 2.22 2.38 -30.82
N PRO A 295 2.63 1.32 -30.08
CA PRO A 295 1.75 0.17 -29.86
C PRO A 295 0.45 0.55 -29.19
N PHE A 296 -0.60 -0.25 -29.37
CA PHE A 296 -1.80 -0.11 -28.54
C PHE A 296 -1.48 -0.29 -27.05
N GLY A 297 -0.64 -1.27 -26.71
CA GLY A 297 -0.18 -1.45 -25.35
C GLY A 297 0.95 -2.44 -25.19
N ILE A 298 1.48 -2.49 -23.98
CA ILE A 298 2.60 -3.34 -23.58
C ILE A 298 2.15 -4.15 -22.36
N ALA A 299 2.28 -5.46 -22.43
CA ALA A 299 2.17 -6.33 -21.26
C ALA A 299 3.56 -6.63 -20.70
N SER A 300 3.73 -6.46 -19.39
CA SER A 300 4.87 -6.95 -18.64
C SER A 300 4.43 -8.15 -17.79
N ALA A 301 5.14 -9.26 -17.91
CA ALA A 301 4.92 -10.45 -17.07
C ALA A 301 6.22 -10.81 -16.35
N ARG A 302 6.18 -10.86 -15.02
CA ARG A 302 7.34 -11.21 -14.19
C ARG A 302 7.32 -12.70 -13.88
N LEU A 303 8.40 -13.39 -14.21
CA LEU A 303 8.63 -14.78 -13.86
C LEU A 303 9.72 -14.84 -12.78
N SER A 304 9.51 -15.64 -11.74
CA SER A 304 10.56 -15.98 -10.78
C SER A 304 10.40 -17.40 -10.24
N GLY A 305 11.51 -18.00 -9.83
CA GLY A 305 11.52 -19.35 -9.24
C GLY A 305 12.83 -20.09 -9.46
N TYR A 306 12.78 -21.42 -9.31
CA TYR A 306 13.87 -22.30 -9.71
C TYR A 306 14.08 -22.24 -11.22
N LYS A 307 15.33 -22.36 -11.66
CA LYS A 307 15.71 -22.17 -13.07
C LYS A 307 14.90 -23.04 -14.03
N ASP A 308 14.75 -24.32 -13.71
CA ASP A 308 14.00 -25.29 -14.51
C ASP A 308 12.51 -24.93 -14.64
N VAL A 309 11.90 -24.42 -13.58
CA VAL A 309 10.53 -23.91 -13.57
C VAL A 309 10.40 -22.68 -14.47
N VAL A 310 11.32 -21.72 -14.34
CA VAL A 310 11.32 -20.49 -15.14
C VAL A 310 11.54 -20.81 -16.62
N ASP A 311 12.50 -21.69 -16.95
CA ASP A 311 12.76 -22.14 -18.33
C ASP A 311 11.56 -22.89 -18.92
N ALA A 312 10.85 -23.71 -18.13
CA ALA A 312 9.63 -24.40 -18.58
C ALA A 312 8.47 -23.42 -18.83
N GLN A 313 8.29 -22.42 -17.96
CA GLN A 313 7.29 -21.37 -18.13
C GLN A 313 7.54 -20.54 -19.39
N GLU A 314 8.81 -20.23 -19.69
CA GLU A 314 9.19 -19.52 -20.91
C GLU A 314 8.97 -20.37 -22.17
N LYS A 315 9.38 -21.65 -22.17
CA LYS A 315 9.20 -22.57 -23.31
C LYS A 315 7.73 -22.74 -23.68
N THR A 316 6.86 -22.83 -22.68
CA THR A 316 5.40 -22.95 -22.88
C THR A 316 4.83 -21.74 -23.62
N LYS A 317 5.46 -20.57 -23.59
CA LYS A 317 5.03 -19.38 -24.35
C LYS A 317 5.41 -19.43 -25.83
N GLY A 318 6.47 -20.17 -26.20
CA GLY A 318 6.98 -20.26 -27.57
C GLY A 318 5.98 -20.82 -28.59
N GLU A 319 5.01 -21.61 -28.12
CA GLU A 319 3.92 -22.17 -28.93
C GLU A 319 2.80 -21.15 -29.25
N PHE A 320 2.89 -19.92 -28.74
CA PHE A 320 1.79 -18.93 -28.78
C PHE A 320 2.21 -17.55 -29.30
N ARG A 321 3.32 -17.46 -30.05
CA ARG A 321 3.56 -16.26 -30.87
C ARG A 321 2.48 -16.20 -31.96
N PRO A 322 1.79 -15.06 -32.15
CA PRO A 322 0.98 -14.86 -33.34
C PRO A 322 1.83 -14.94 -34.61
#